data_AF-A0A944FNI9-F1
#
_entry.id   AF-A0A944FNI9-F1
#
_cell.length_a   1.000
_cell.length_b   1.000
_cell.length_c   1.000
_cell.angle_alpha   90.00
_cell.angle_beta   90.00
_cell.angle_gamma   90.00
#
_symmetry.space_group_name_H-M   'P 1'
#
loop_
_entity.id
_entity.type
_entity.pdbx_description
1 polymer ?
#
loop_
_entity_poly.entity_id
_entity_poly.type
_entity_poly.pdbx_seq_one_letter_code
_entity_poly.pdbx_strand_id
1 'polypeptide(L)'
;PVCSGMPRFTEGARYWLQWSGFDEKVWNLNEQKSDYRDDFMCRGPWVQHLSGGSRINPKEEGKHIPVDLSFAFHTDAGTRLGDTIVGTLAIYTLLKENSREYTDGSDRMAAREYTELVQGQIVDDIRAGFEPQWSRRQLWDRSYSESRMPNVPAMLLELLSHQNFADMKYGLDPAFRFTVSRSIYKGMLKFLSNRYGCSYVVQPLPVNSFSASFLRDSDGELAMDGEGRFRMCLKWKDTPDSLEETAVADHYILYTRKNDGGWDNGRRIDCSWDGDFRSCETAIEPGSIYSWKVEACNAGGRSFPSRTMSAGIPLQAISSDGKSLTSTAVLAVDNFDRVASPTWYDSYEYAGFDNRQDGGIGYMYDCAYIGDMYEWHRHLPWMDDDCPGFGGSYTDWADRIVAGNTMDWSARHGKLIFDCGYAFCSASSDAFAATPELAEGIYALDLICGKQVSSYSGAGRFPARHTVFPEGLQEAIRKYCGRGGNLLVSGAYIATDAWGGIYPFRQDSLSAVKAREFCKEVLGYKWLSNYASRSCEARGCWLSYMPEKIACRRNPCEEGYGIESPDGIVPADSRGISIMRYSDSNVSAGVIFRNRAYNCLSLGFPIETIDDEKQAAALMKASIELILNK
;
A
#
# COMPACT_ATOMS: atom_id res chain seq x y z
N PRO A 1 -27.09 4.44 -27.84
CA PRO A 1 -25.64 4.48 -27.54
C PRO A 1 -25.10 3.05 -27.38
N VAL A 2 -24.09 2.68 -28.14
CA VAL A 2 -23.32 1.46 -27.88
C VAL A 2 -22.43 1.76 -26.67
N CYS A 3 -22.58 1.03 -25.58
CA CYS A 3 -21.70 1.16 -24.42
C CYS A 3 -20.40 0.39 -24.71
N SER A 4 -19.25 0.91 -24.26
CA SER A 4 -17.94 0.26 -24.44
C SER A 4 -17.84 -1.09 -23.73
N GLY A 5 -18.68 -1.33 -22.72
CA GLY A 5 -18.57 -2.49 -21.82
C GLY A 5 -17.50 -2.33 -20.74
N MET A 6 -16.69 -1.26 -20.81
CA MET A 6 -15.61 -0.99 -19.87
C MET A 6 -16.11 -0.17 -18.66
N PRO A 7 -15.42 -0.24 -17.52
CA PRO A 7 -15.72 0.61 -16.37
C PRO A 7 -15.62 2.09 -16.72
N ARG A 8 -16.50 2.93 -16.15
CA ARG A 8 -16.57 4.37 -16.45
C ARG A 8 -15.24 5.12 -16.25
N PHE A 9 -14.40 4.68 -15.33
CA PHE A 9 -13.10 5.29 -15.08
C PHE A 9 -12.08 5.07 -16.23
N THR A 10 -12.40 4.20 -17.20
CA THR A 10 -11.58 3.95 -18.39
C THR A 10 -12.09 4.69 -19.63
N GLU A 11 -13.24 5.37 -19.54
CA GLU A 11 -13.82 6.09 -20.67
C GLU A 11 -13.11 7.43 -20.89
N GLY A 12 -13.00 7.83 -22.16
CA GLY A 12 -12.47 9.13 -22.55
C GLY A 12 -13.23 10.31 -21.93
N ALA A 13 -12.55 11.45 -21.79
CA ALA A 13 -13.09 12.69 -21.24
C ALA A 13 -14.37 13.13 -21.95
N ARG A 14 -14.49 12.93 -23.26
CA ARG A 14 -15.73 13.22 -24.02
C ARG A 14 -16.94 12.50 -23.43
N TYR A 15 -16.85 11.18 -23.28
CA TYR A 15 -17.94 10.33 -22.80
C TYR A 15 -18.24 10.61 -21.32
N TRP A 16 -17.20 10.86 -20.52
CA TRP A 16 -17.36 11.24 -19.12
C TRP A 16 -18.12 12.57 -18.97
N LEU A 17 -17.80 13.59 -19.79
CA LEU A 17 -18.50 14.88 -19.77
C LEU A 17 -19.94 14.77 -20.24
N GLN A 18 -20.19 13.98 -21.30
CA GLN A 18 -21.55 13.68 -21.76
C GLN A 18 -22.37 13.04 -20.64
N TRP A 19 -21.82 12.01 -19.99
CA TRP A 19 -22.49 11.30 -18.90
C TRP A 19 -22.72 12.19 -17.68
N SER A 20 -21.75 13.06 -17.36
CA SER A 20 -21.84 14.03 -16.25
C SER A 20 -22.84 15.17 -16.52
N GLY A 21 -23.50 15.19 -17.68
CA GLY A 21 -24.57 16.13 -18.01
C GLY A 21 -24.08 17.50 -18.49
N PHE A 22 -22.84 17.59 -18.99
CA PHE A 22 -22.39 18.82 -19.64
C PHE A 22 -23.07 19.01 -21.00
N ASP A 23 -23.30 20.28 -21.35
CA ASP A 23 -23.87 20.68 -22.63
C ASP A 23 -23.01 20.18 -23.81
N GLU A 24 -23.65 19.81 -24.92
CA GLU A 24 -22.95 19.31 -26.11
C GLU A 24 -21.87 20.26 -26.62
N LYS A 25 -22.02 21.57 -26.42
CA LYS A 25 -21.01 22.57 -26.80
C LYS A 25 -19.68 22.42 -26.07
N VAL A 26 -19.63 21.65 -24.97
CA VAL A 26 -18.41 21.40 -24.19
C VAL A 26 -17.64 20.20 -24.72
N TRP A 27 -18.35 19.13 -25.10
CA TRP A 27 -17.75 17.82 -25.42
C TRP A 27 -17.91 17.38 -26.88
N ASN A 28 -18.73 18.06 -27.69
CA ASN A 28 -19.00 17.73 -29.09
C ASN A 28 -18.45 18.81 -30.05
N LEU A 29 -17.18 19.19 -29.88
CA LEU A 29 -16.56 20.34 -30.55
C LEU A 29 -16.39 20.15 -32.07
N ASN A 30 -16.34 18.91 -32.53
CA ASN A 30 -16.17 18.54 -33.93
C ASN A 30 -17.45 17.91 -34.51
N GLU A 31 -18.62 18.11 -33.89
CA GLU A 31 -19.91 17.61 -34.37
C GLU A 31 -19.90 16.09 -34.65
N GLN A 32 -19.28 15.31 -33.77
CA GLN A 32 -19.12 13.85 -33.87
C GLN A 32 -18.32 13.36 -35.09
N LYS A 33 -17.60 14.27 -35.78
CA LYS A 33 -16.74 13.91 -36.93
C LYS A 33 -15.43 13.25 -36.50
N SER A 34 -15.02 13.40 -35.24
CA SER A 34 -13.80 12.79 -34.72
C SER A 34 -13.89 12.58 -33.21
N ASP A 35 -14.09 11.32 -32.80
CA ASP A 35 -14.13 10.94 -31.38
C ASP A 35 -12.82 11.30 -30.66
N TYR A 36 -11.68 10.98 -31.28
CA TYR A 36 -10.35 11.30 -30.76
C TYR A 36 -10.16 12.80 -30.51
N ARG A 37 -10.55 13.66 -31.47
CA ARG A 37 -10.42 15.11 -31.29
C ARG A 37 -11.36 15.64 -30.22
N ASP A 38 -12.59 15.15 -30.20
CA ASP A 38 -13.56 15.55 -29.17
C ASP A 38 -13.09 15.13 -27.76
N ASP A 39 -12.36 14.03 -27.61
CA ASP A 39 -11.81 13.59 -26.33
C ASP A 39 -10.80 14.55 -25.69
N PHE A 40 -9.74 14.92 -26.40
CA PHE A 40 -8.71 15.77 -25.80
C PHE A 40 -9.09 17.25 -25.88
N MET A 41 -9.82 17.67 -26.92
CA MET A 41 -10.17 19.08 -27.11
C MET A 41 -11.22 19.57 -26.12
N CYS A 42 -12.09 18.70 -25.59
CA CYS A 42 -13.14 19.08 -24.63
C CYS A 42 -12.62 19.47 -23.25
N ARG A 43 -11.41 19.02 -22.87
CA ARG A 43 -10.83 19.22 -21.53
C ARG A 43 -10.63 20.70 -21.18
N GLY A 44 -10.21 21.51 -22.14
CA GLY A 44 -10.03 22.96 -21.96
C GLY A 44 -11.36 23.73 -21.84
N PRO A 45 -12.30 23.58 -22.79
CA PRO A 45 -13.66 24.13 -22.70
C PRO A 45 -14.41 23.70 -21.46
N TRP A 46 -14.18 22.49 -20.94
CA TRP A 46 -14.71 22.08 -19.64
C TRP A 46 -14.26 23.02 -18.51
N VAL A 47 -12.96 23.33 -18.42
CA VAL A 47 -12.43 24.30 -17.45
C VAL A 47 -13.02 25.71 -17.68
N GLN A 48 -13.16 26.13 -18.93
CA GLN A 48 -13.79 27.43 -19.26
C GLN A 48 -15.26 27.47 -18.81
N HIS A 49 -16.02 26.40 -19.04
CA HIS A 49 -17.42 26.29 -18.65
C HIS A 49 -17.60 26.31 -17.13
N LEU A 50 -16.72 25.64 -16.38
CA LEU A 50 -16.73 25.71 -14.92
C LEU A 50 -16.45 27.15 -14.44
N SER A 51 -15.43 27.79 -15.02
CA SER A 51 -14.95 29.10 -14.58
C SER A 51 -15.73 30.30 -15.11
N GLY A 52 -16.50 30.16 -16.18
CA GLY A 52 -17.24 31.27 -16.80
C GLY A 52 -18.14 31.99 -15.80
N GLY A 53 -18.04 33.31 -15.78
CA GLY A 53 -18.75 34.20 -14.89
C GLY A 53 -18.13 34.31 -13.49
N SER A 54 -17.01 33.64 -13.22
CA SER A 54 -16.25 33.78 -11.97
C SER A 54 -15.25 34.94 -12.04
N ARG A 55 -14.60 35.25 -10.91
CA ARG A 55 -13.53 36.28 -10.83
C ARG A 55 -12.31 35.99 -11.73
N ILE A 56 -12.04 34.72 -12.06
CA ILE A 56 -10.88 34.31 -12.88
C ILE A 56 -11.23 34.27 -14.37
N ASN A 57 -12.52 34.09 -14.70
CA ASN A 57 -13.01 34.08 -16.08
C ASN A 57 -14.31 34.90 -16.22
N PRO A 58 -14.23 36.23 -16.00
CA PRO A 58 -15.42 37.08 -15.88
C PRO A 58 -16.10 37.41 -17.22
N LYS A 59 -15.41 37.19 -18.34
CA LYS A 59 -15.88 37.53 -19.68
C LYS A 59 -16.71 36.43 -20.35
N GLU A 60 -16.57 35.20 -19.89
CA GLU A 60 -17.28 34.04 -20.43
C GLU A 60 -18.51 33.70 -19.57
N GLU A 61 -19.51 33.04 -20.14
CA GLU A 61 -20.63 32.46 -19.38
C GLU A 61 -20.30 31.04 -18.88
N GLY A 62 -20.79 30.67 -17.71
CA GLY A 62 -20.47 29.35 -17.13
C GLY A 62 -21.13 29.08 -15.79
N LYS A 63 -20.46 28.26 -14.96
CA LYS A 63 -20.94 27.81 -13.65
C LYS A 63 -20.50 28.70 -12.49
N HIS A 64 -19.78 29.79 -12.76
CA HIS A 64 -19.27 30.73 -11.75
C HIS A 64 -18.36 30.11 -10.69
N ILE A 65 -17.70 28.97 -10.99
CA ILE A 65 -16.78 28.28 -10.08
C ILE A 65 -15.37 28.85 -10.29
N PRO A 66 -14.74 29.49 -9.30
CA PRO A 66 -13.39 30.01 -9.47
C PRO A 66 -12.38 28.85 -9.54
N VAL A 67 -11.93 28.52 -10.75
CA VAL A 67 -10.84 27.56 -10.98
C VAL A 67 -9.54 28.35 -11.11
N ASP A 68 -8.56 28.12 -10.23
CA ASP A 68 -7.32 28.92 -10.21
C ASP A 68 -6.22 28.36 -11.15
N LEU A 69 -6.24 27.07 -11.48
CA LEU A 69 -5.31 26.42 -12.42
C LEU A 69 -5.90 25.15 -13.04
N SER A 70 -5.25 24.63 -14.09
CA SER A 70 -5.59 23.35 -14.74
C SER A 70 -4.34 22.50 -14.96
N PHE A 71 -4.47 21.19 -14.82
CA PHE A 71 -3.37 20.24 -14.92
C PHE A 71 -3.78 19.01 -15.72
N ALA A 72 -3.07 18.76 -16.81
CA ALA A 72 -3.20 17.56 -17.61
C ALA A 72 -2.06 16.60 -17.27
N PHE A 73 -2.39 15.45 -16.68
CA PHE A 73 -1.43 14.39 -16.39
C PHE A 73 -1.31 13.47 -17.59
N HIS A 74 -0.10 13.31 -18.12
CA HIS A 74 0.26 12.36 -19.16
C HIS A 74 1.52 11.58 -18.79
N THR A 75 1.74 10.49 -19.53
CA THR A 75 3.02 9.80 -19.61
C THR A 75 3.41 9.75 -21.09
N ASP A 76 4.71 9.85 -21.36
CA ASP A 76 5.23 10.02 -22.71
C ASP A 76 5.43 8.66 -23.40
N ALA A 77 5.51 8.71 -24.72
CA ALA A 77 5.97 7.60 -25.55
C ALA A 77 7.44 7.84 -25.95
N GLY A 78 8.31 6.86 -25.69
CA GLY A 78 9.70 6.91 -26.16
C GLY A 78 10.57 5.82 -25.56
N THR A 79 11.27 5.05 -26.39
CA THR A 79 12.08 3.92 -25.95
C THR A 79 13.56 4.26 -25.81
N ARG A 80 14.21 3.61 -24.83
CA ARG A 80 15.66 3.43 -24.77
C ARG A 80 15.92 1.93 -24.58
N LEU A 81 16.86 1.36 -25.33
CA LEU A 81 17.11 -0.08 -25.31
C LEU A 81 17.77 -0.57 -23.99
N GLY A 82 18.35 0.33 -23.19
CA GLY A 82 19.07 0.02 -21.95
C GLY A 82 18.29 0.34 -20.67
N ASP A 83 19.03 0.66 -19.62
CA ASP A 83 18.56 1.08 -18.29
C ASP A 83 18.45 2.60 -18.13
N THR A 84 18.60 3.35 -19.23
CA THR A 84 18.60 4.81 -19.22
C THR A 84 17.20 5.35 -18.96
N ILE A 85 17.10 6.25 -17.98
CA ILE A 85 15.87 6.97 -17.65
C ILE A 85 15.57 8.04 -18.69
N VAL A 86 14.35 8.01 -19.25
CA VAL A 86 13.84 9.07 -20.11
C VAL A 86 13.47 10.28 -19.25
N GLY A 87 12.65 10.08 -18.22
CA GLY A 87 12.32 11.08 -17.21
C GLY A 87 11.25 12.10 -17.64
N THR A 88 11.19 13.22 -16.92
CA THR A 88 10.01 14.09 -16.87
C THR A 88 10.11 15.30 -17.78
N LEU A 89 9.15 15.46 -18.69
CA LEU A 89 8.95 16.63 -19.55
C LEU A 89 7.68 17.38 -19.11
N ALA A 90 7.64 18.68 -19.37
CA ALA A 90 6.45 19.47 -19.08
C ALA A 90 6.21 20.54 -20.16
N ILE A 91 4.93 20.83 -20.42
CA ILE A 91 4.47 21.68 -21.52
C ILE A 91 3.57 22.79 -20.97
N TYR A 92 3.79 24.00 -21.46
CA TYR A 92 2.95 25.18 -21.27
C TYR A 92 2.66 25.83 -22.63
N THR A 93 1.74 26.80 -22.66
CA THR A 93 1.45 27.56 -23.88
C THR A 93 1.33 29.06 -23.59
N LEU A 94 2.19 29.86 -24.22
CA LEU A 94 2.16 31.32 -24.06
C LEU A 94 1.12 32.02 -24.91
N LEU A 95 0.72 31.44 -26.04
CA LEU A 95 -0.17 32.10 -27.00
C LEU A 95 -1.46 31.31 -27.22
N LYS A 96 -2.60 31.96 -26.98
CA LYS A 96 -3.94 31.54 -27.44
C LYS A 96 -4.44 32.62 -28.38
N GLU A 97 -4.65 32.28 -29.65
CA GLU A 97 -5.16 33.22 -30.68
C GLU A 97 -4.33 34.53 -30.75
N ASN A 98 -2.99 34.39 -30.73
CA ASN A 98 -2.02 35.50 -30.70
C ASN A 98 -2.07 36.40 -29.45
N SER A 99 -2.85 36.03 -28.42
CA SER A 99 -2.86 36.71 -27.12
C SER A 99 -2.02 35.96 -26.08
N ARG A 100 -1.30 36.73 -25.27
CA ARG A 100 -0.58 36.27 -24.07
C ARG A 100 -1.33 36.59 -22.78
N GLU A 101 -2.57 37.04 -22.86
CA GLU A 101 -3.40 37.36 -21.70
C GLU A 101 -4.44 36.27 -21.46
N TYR A 102 -4.67 35.94 -20.19
CA TYR A 102 -5.87 35.26 -19.75
C TYR A 102 -7.07 36.21 -19.73
N THR A 103 -8.26 35.66 -19.53
CA THR A 103 -9.52 36.44 -19.50
C THR A 103 -9.60 37.45 -18.37
N ASP A 104 -8.87 37.23 -17.27
CA ASP A 104 -8.72 38.14 -16.13
C ASP A 104 -7.65 39.24 -16.38
N GLY A 105 -6.97 39.22 -17.52
CA GLY A 105 -5.88 40.14 -17.89
C GLY A 105 -4.51 39.73 -17.38
N SER A 106 -4.38 38.60 -16.68
CA SER A 106 -3.06 38.11 -16.24
C SER A 106 -2.26 37.48 -17.39
N ASP A 107 -0.94 37.58 -17.34
CA ASP A 107 -0.05 37.08 -18.39
C ASP A 107 0.07 35.54 -18.34
N ARG A 108 0.05 34.89 -19.52
CA ARG A 108 0.23 33.44 -19.69
C ARG A 108 1.61 32.93 -19.25
N MET A 109 2.56 33.80 -18.94
CA MET A 109 3.80 33.45 -18.21
C MET A 109 3.53 32.76 -16.88
N ALA A 110 2.40 33.02 -16.24
CA ALA A 110 2.00 32.30 -15.04
C ALA A 110 1.95 30.77 -15.28
N ALA A 111 1.60 30.32 -16.50
CA ALA A 111 1.66 28.89 -16.83
C ALA A 111 3.10 28.37 -16.92
N ARG A 112 4.06 29.16 -17.43
CA ARG A 112 5.47 28.78 -17.45
C ARG A 112 6.00 28.59 -16.03
N GLU A 113 5.75 29.56 -15.15
CA GLU A 113 6.17 29.54 -13.74
C GLU A 113 5.54 28.36 -13.00
N TYR A 114 4.23 28.16 -13.18
CA TYR A 114 3.51 27.01 -12.65
C TYR A 114 4.13 25.68 -13.09
N THR A 115 4.38 25.53 -14.39
CA THR A 115 4.96 24.30 -14.97
C THR A 115 6.38 24.07 -14.47
N GLU A 116 7.19 25.11 -14.33
CA GLU A 116 8.55 25.04 -13.81
C GLU A 116 8.59 24.58 -12.34
N LEU A 117 7.68 25.11 -11.50
CA LEU A 117 7.56 24.72 -10.10
C LEU A 117 7.12 23.26 -9.93
N VAL A 118 6.12 22.81 -10.70
CA VAL A 118 5.65 21.43 -10.64
C VAL A 118 6.71 20.45 -11.15
N GLN A 119 7.31 20.70 -12.32
CA GLN A 119 8.35 19.82 -12.87
C GLN A 119 9.56 19.76 -11.95
N GLY A 120 10.01 20.91 -11.43
CA GLY A 120 11.12 20.99 -10.48
C GLY A 120 10.86 20.13 -9.25
N GLN A 121 9.71 20.33 -8.61
CA GLN A 121 9.33 19.58 -7.41
C GLN A 121 9.26 18.06 -7.65
N ILE A 122 8.70 17.63 -8.79
CA ILE A 122 8.63 16.21 -9.16
C ILE A 122 10.04 15.62 -9.28
N VAL A 123 10.90 16.27 -10.06
CA VAL A 123 12.25 15.76 -10.32
C VAL A 123 13.08 15.71 -9.03
N ASP A 124 13.01 16.76 -8.21
CA ASP A 124 13.80 16.84 -6.98
C ASP A 124 13.39 15.74 -5.99
N ASP A 125 12.08 15.50 -5.81
CA ASP A 125 11.58 14.44 -4.93
C ASP A 125 11.94 13.04 -5.47
N ILE A 126 11.83 12.81 -6.78
CA ILE A 126 12.22 11.52 -7.40
C ILE A 126 13.72 11.28 -7.20
N ARG A 127 14.56 12.29 -7.41
CA ARG A 127 16.01 12.16 -7.22
C ARG A 127 16.38 11.89 -5.77
N ALA A 128 15.66 12.49 -4.83
CA ALA A 128 15.91 12.32 -3.41
C ALA A 128 15.48 10.95 -2.88
N GLY A 129 14.43 10.33 -3.44
CA GLY A 129 13.84 9.10 -2.90
C GLY A 129 13.92 7.84 -3.78
N PHE A 130 14.20 7.96 -5.08
CA PHE A 130 14.03 6.85 -6.03
C PHE A 130 15.15 6.67 -7.05
N GLU A 131 15.52 7.73 -7.79
CA GLU A 131 16.52 7.66 -8.85
C GLU A 131 17.31 8.98 -8.94
N PRO A 132 18.51 9.06 -8.33
CA PRO A 132 19.31 10.28 -8.31
C PRO A 132 19.65 10.82 -9.71
N GLN A 133 19.64 9.96 -10.72
CA GLN A 133 19.87 10.32 -12.12
C GLN A 133 18.59 10.55 -12.91
N TRP A 134 17.43 10.72 -12.26
CA TRP A 134 16.18 10.97 -12.96
C TRP A 134 16.29 12.21 -13.85
N SER A 135 15.99 12.03 -15.12
CA SER A 135 16.18 13.07 -16.14
C SER A 135 15.14 14.17 -16.01
N ARG A 136 15.59 15.41 -15.83
CA ARG A 136 14.75 16.60 -16.04
C ARG A 136 14.80 16.95 -17.52
N ARG A 137 13.72 16.69 -18.24
CA ARG A 137 13.61 17.03 -19.67
C ARG A 137 13.11 18.47 -19.84
N GLN A 138 12.84 18.83 -21.09
CA GLN A 138 12.54 20.19 -21.48
C GLN A 138 11.25 20.74 -20.84
N LEU A 139 11.23 22.06 -20.73
CA LEU A 139 10.04 22.86 -20.47
C LEU A 139 9.58 23.50 -21.79
N TRP A 140 8.57 22.93 -22.43
CA TRP A 140 8.18 23.28 -23.80
C TRP A 140 7.07 24.33 -23.85
N ASP A 141 7.29 25.40 -24.63
CA ASP A 141 6.20 26.24 -25.13
C ASP A 141 5.67 25.62 -26.43
N ARG A 142 4.54 24.92 -26.33
CA ARG A 142 3.88 24.24 -27.46
C ARG A 142 2.38 24.39 -27.36
N SER A 143 1.73 24.47 -28.50
CA SER A 143 0.29 24.71 -28.62
C SER A 143 -0.55 23.42 -28.48
N TYR A 144 -0.41 22.72 -27.36
CA TYR A 144 -1.25 21.57 -27.01
C TYR A 144 -2.60 22.04 -26.48
N SER A 145 -3.69 21.33 -26.79
CA SER A 145 -5.03 21.79 -26.44
C SER A 145 -5.21 21.94 -24.93
N GLU A 146 -4.76 20.96 -24.14
CA GLU A 146 -4.92 20.98 -22.69
C GLU A 146 -4.17 22.13 -21.99
N SER A 147 -3.02 22.57 -22.51
CA SER A 147 -2.28 23.72 -21.95
C SER A 147 -2.68 25.06 -22.58
N ARG A 148 -3.19 25.06 -23.81
CA ARG A 148 -3.59 26.28 -24.54
C ARG A 148 -5.00 26.73 -24.20
N MET A 149 -5.96 25.81 -24.22
CA MET A 149 -7.37 26.16 -24.25
C MET A 149 -7.90 26.70 -22.91
N PRO A 150 -7.52 26.19 -21.72
CA PRO A 150 -8.00 26.77 -20.47
C PRO A 150 -7.74 28.27 -20.37
N ASN A 151 -8.69 29.00 -19.77
CA ASN A 151 -8.60 30.44 -19.50
C ASN A 151 -7.89 30.75 -18.17
N VAL A 152 -7.19 29.76 -17.62
CA VAL A 152 -6.47 29.79 -16.34
C VAL A 152 -5.05 29.26 -16.59
N PRO A 153 -4.07 29.54 -15.72
CA PRO A 153 -2.77 28.87 -15.75
C PRO A 153 -2.91 27.36 -15.92
N ALA A 154 -2.37 26.83 -17.02
CA ALA A 154 -2.52 25.44 -17.40
C ALA A 154 -1.20 24.82 -17.82
N MET A 155 -1.00 23.56 -17.46
CA MET A 155 0.16 22.78 -17.85
C MET A 155 -0.22 21.35 -18.27
N LEU A 156 0.62 20.75 -19.10
CA LEU A 156 0.59 19.33 -19.41
C LEU A 156 1.90 18.70 -18.94
N LEU A 157 1.79 17.67 -18.10
CA LEU A 157 2.91 16.89 -17.56
C LEU A 157 3.11 15.63 -18.39
N GLU A 158 4.33 15.38 -18.82
CA GLU A 158 4.76 14.07 -19.34
C GLU A 158 5.70 13.44 -18.31
N LEU A 159 5.13 12.67 -17.37
CA LEU A 159 5.84 12.28 -16.13
C LEU A 159 7.07 11.41 -16.40
N LEU A 160 6.87 10.35 -17.16
CA LEU A 160 7.83 9.28 -17.46
C LEU A 160 7.50 8.71 -18.83
N SER A 161 8.37 7.88 -19.41
CA SER A 161 8.02 7.15 -20.64
C SER A 161 7.40 5.79 -20.35
N HIS A 162 6.14 5.59 -20.74
CA HIS A 162 5.44 4.31 -20.51
C HIS A 162 5.87 3.21 -21.50
N GLN A 163 6.60 3.56 -22.56
CA GLN A 163 7.26 2.60 -23.45
C GLN A 163 8.68 2.24 -22.98
N ASN A 164 9.24 2.98 -22.02
CA ASN A 164 10.59 2.72 -21.52
C ASN A 164 10.55 1.82 -20.30
N PHE A 165 11.11 0.61 -20.41
CA PHE A 165 11.14 -0.35 -19.32
C PHE A 165 11.82 0.21 -18.05
N ALA A 166 12.91 0.96 -18.19
CA ALA A 166 13.62 1.54 -17.06
C ALA A 166 12.74 2.51 -16.24
N ASP A 167 11.94 3.34 -16.92
CA ASP A 167 10.98 4.25 -16.29
C ASP A 167 9.82 3.47 -15.66
N MET A 168 9.30 2.44 -16.35
CA MET A 168 8.15 1.66 -15.86
C MET A 168 8.46 0.82 -14.61
N LYS A 169 9.73 0.46 -14.35
CA LYS A 169 10.14 -0.11 -13.05
C LYS A 169 9.83 0.82 -11.86
N TYR A 170 9.72 2.13 -12.10
CA TYR A 170 9.22 3.11 -11.15
C TYR A 170 7.72 3.37 -11.31
N GLY A 171 7.24 3.51 -12.55
CA GLY A 171 5.84 3.82 -12.85
C GLY A 171 4.81 2.80 -12.32
N LEU A 172 5.22 1.55 -12.11
CA LEU A 172 4.41 0.50 -11.50
C LEU A 172 4.52 0.41 -9.97
N ASP A 173 5.39 1.21 -9.34
CA ASP A 173 5.58 1.19 -7.89
C ASP A 173 4.57 2.14 -7.20
N PRO A 174 3.68 1.63 -6.32
CA PRO A 174 2.71 2.46 -5.58
C PRO A 174 3.37 3.57 -4.75
N ALA A 175 4.57 3.35 -4.20
CA ALA A 175 5.26 4.38 -3.42
C ALA A 175 5.80 5.51 -4.31
N PHE A 176 6.28 5.17 -5.50
CA PHE A 176 6.66 6.18 -6.50
C PHE A 176 5.44 7.01 -6.91
N ARG A 177 4.31 6.36 -7.20
CA ARG A 177 3.04 7.03 -7.52
C ARG A 177 2.58 7.97 -6.40
N PHE A 178 2.69 7.54 -5.14
CA PHE A 178 2.39 8.37 -3.97
C PHE A 178 3.29 9.61 -3.90
N THR A 179 4.60 9.44 -3.98
CA THR A 179 5.56 10.56 -3.92
C THR A 179 5.37 11.53 -5.08
N VAL A 180 5.15 11.04 -6.30
CA VAL A 180 4.89 11.90 -7.46
C VAL A 180 3.57 12.66 -7.34
N SER A 181 2.50 12.00 -6.87
CA SER A 181 1.22 12.68 -6.65
C SER A 181 1.37 13.80 -5.61
N ARG A 182 2.14 13.55 -4.55
CA ARG A 182 2.46 14.53 -3.52
C ARG A 182 3.35 15.66 -4.05
N SER A 183 4.31 15.38 -4.92
CA SER A 183 5.20 16.40 -5.49
C SER A 183 4.46 17.32 -6.47
N ILE A 184 3.52 16.79 -7.25
CA ILE A 184 2.58 17.58 -8.06
C ILE A 184 1.78 18.53 -7.18
N TYR A 185 1.18 18.02 -6.10
CA TYR A 185 0.46 18.82 -5.11
C TYR A 185 1.34 19.94 -4.53
N LYS A 186 2.56 19.62 -4.07
CA LYS A 186 3.51 20.61 -3.53
C LYS A 186 3.84 21.70 -4.57
N GLY A 187 4.07 21.33 -5.82
CA GLY A 187 4.34 22.28 -6.90
C GLY A 187 3.17 23.24 -7.19
N MET A 188 1.95 22.69 -7.25
CA MET A 188 0.71 23.49 -7.39
C MET A 188 0.53 24.45 -6.22
N LEU A 189 0.71 23.96 -4.99
CA LEU A 189 0.56 24.74 -3.78
C LEU A 189 1.54 25.92 -3.73
N LYS A 190 2.82 25.67 -4.06
CA LYS A 190 3.86 26.71 -4.13
C LYS A 190 3.56 27.76 -5.20
N PHE A 191 3.04 27.34 -6.36
CA PHE A 191 2.59 28.28 -7.39
C PHE A 191 1.45 29.18 -6.89
N LEU A 192 0.40 28.60 -6.31
CA LEU A 192 -0.75 29.37 -5.81
C LEU A 192 -0.34 30.31 -4.66
N SER A 193 0.48 29.82 -3.74
CA SER A 193 1.07 30.63 -2.66
C SER A 193 1.81 31.86 -3.18
N ASN A 194 2.69 31.66 -4.17
CA ASN A 194 3.43 32.75 -4.81
C ASN A 194 2.51 33.72 -5.54
N ARG A 195 1.50 33.20 -6.27
CA ARG A 195 0.55 34.01 -7.06
C ARG A 195 -0.31 34.91 -6.18
N TYR A 196 -0.74 34.43 -5.01
CA TYR A 196 -1.63 35.17 -4.12
C TYR A 196 -0.91 35.84 -2.93
N GLY A 197 0.40 35.64 -2.78
CA GLY A 197 1.18 36.22 -1.68
C GLY A 197 0.77 35.69 -0.31
N CYS A 198 0.34 34.43 -0.23
CA CYS A 198 -0.08 33.79 1.02
C CYS A 198 0.89 32.67 1.42
N SER A 199 1.01 32.39 2.73
CA SER A 199 1.77 31.23 3.22
C SER A 199 1.07 29.92 2.86
N TYR A 200 1.85 28.84 2.76
CA TYR A 200 1.32 27.49 2.56
C TYR A 200 1.79 26.54 3.67
N VAL A 201 1.04 25.44 3.81
CA VAL A 201 1.38 24.30 4.67
C VAL A 201 1.05 23.04 3.88
N VAL A 202 1.95 22.07 3.84
CA VAL A 202 1.72 20.78 3.18
C VAL A 202 1.10 19.80 4.18
N GLN A 203 0.17 18.95 3.74
CA GLN A 203 -0.45 17.94 4.61
C GLN A 203 0.62 16.97 5.17
N PRO A 204 0.47 16.42 6.39
CA PRO A 204 1.44 15.50 6.97
C PRO A 204 1.53 14.15 6.23
N LEU A 205 2.57 13.36 6.55
CA LEU A 205 2.64 11.95 6.19
C LEU A 205 1.83 11.08 7.18
N PRO A 206 1.41 9.86 6.78
CA PRO A 206 0.70 8.95 7.67
C PRO A 206 1.51 8.62 8.91
N VAL A 207 0.84 8.48 10.06
CA VAL A 207 1.50 8.05 11.30
C VAL A 207 2.07 6.63 11.14
N ASN A 208 3.15 6.33 11.84
CA ASN A 208 3.77 5.00 11.83
C ASN A 208 3.75 4.37 13.24
N SER A 209 4.22 3.13 13.36
CA SER A 209 4.34 2.43 14.65
C SER A 209 3.04 2.43 15.46
N PHE A 210 1.90 2.22 14.81
CA PHE A 210 0.59 2.22 15.47
C PHE A 210 0.36 0.93 16.26
N SER A 211 -0.20 1.03 17.46
CA SER A 211 -0.57 -0.08 18.34
C SER A 211 -1.83 0.22 19.14
N ALA A 212 -2.56 -0.83 19.50
CA ALA A 212 -3.68 -0.81 20.42
C ALA A 212 -3.40 -1.86 21.52
N SER A 213 -3.27 -1.44 22.78
CA SER A 213 -2.95 -2.32 23.90
C SER A 213 -3.91 -2.12 25.07
N PHE A 214 -4.16 -3.19 25.83
CA PHE A 214 -4.96 -3.10 27.04
C PHE A 214 -4.25 -2.23 28.10
N LEU A 215 -5.00 -1.37 28.77
CA LEU A 215 -4.52 -0.70 29.98
C LEU A 215 -4.70 -1.63 31.18
N ARG A 216 -3.77 -1.54 32.13
CA ARG A 216 -3.82 -2.27 33.39
C ARG A 216 -3.96 -1.30 34.57
N ASP A 217 -4.65 -1.74 35.62
CA ASP A 217 -4.77 -0.99 36.86
C ASP A 217 -3.55 -1.20 37.78
N SER A 218 -3.59 -0.64 39.00
CA SER A 218 -2.49 -0.74 39.97
C SER A 218 -2.22 -2.17 40.45
N ASP A 219 -3.20 -3.06 40.33
CA ASP A 219 -3.11 -4.46 40.74
C ASP A 219 -2.65 -5.35 39.57
N GLY A 220 -2.48 -4.77 38.37
CA GLY A 220 -2.06 -5.47 37.16
C GLY A 220 -3.20 -6.10 36.36
N GLU A 221 -4.44 -5.90 36.78
CA GLU A 221 -5.65 -6.40 36.11
C GLU A 221 -6.07 -5.48 34.97
N LEU A 222 -6.98 -5.94 34.11
CA LEU A 222 -7.46 -5.10 33.00
C LEU A 222 -8.24 -3.89 33.53
N ALA A 223 -7.80 -2.69 33.16
CA ALA A 223 -8.47 -1.47 33.58
C ALA A 223 -9.82 -1.34 32.88
N MET A 224 -10.87 -1.04 33.65
CA MET A 224 -12.22 -0.78 33.14
C MET A 224 -12.65 0.67 33.40
N ASP A 225 -13.54 1.19 32.58
CA ASP A 225 -14.22 2.47 32.83
C ASP A 225 -15.47 2.29 33.71
N GLY A 226 -16.12 3.41 34.06
CA GLY A 226 -17.34 3.40 34.89
C GLY A 226 -18.57 2.76 34.24
N GLU A 227 -18.49 2.41 32.95
CA GLU A 227 -19.57 1.76 32.18
C GLU A 227 -19.27 0.26 31.96
N GLY A 228 -18.20 -0.27 32.55
CA GLY A 228 -17.82 -1.67 32.42
C GLY A 228 -17.14 -2.01 31.09
N ARG A 229 -16.60 -1.02 30.37
CA ARG A 229 -15.80 -1.24 29.16
C ARG A 229 -14.32 -1.34 29.51
N PHE A 230 -13.58 -2.14 28.75
CA PHE A 230 -12.13 -2.32 28.94
C PHE A 230 -11.38 -1.17 28.29
N ARG A 231 -10.51 -0.52 29.07
CA ARG A 231 -9.72 0.63 28.64
C ARG A 231 -8.55 0.18 27.77
N MET A 232 -8.35 0.90 26.68
CA MET A 232 -7.32 0.68 25.68
C MET A 232 -6.43 1.91 25.58
N CYS A 233 -5.14 1.68 25.38
CA CYS A 233 -4.18 2.69 24.95
C CYS A 233 -3.91 2.53 23.46
N LEU A 234 -4.09 3.61 22.71
CA LEU A 234 -3.70 3.70 21.31
C LEU A 234 -2.41 4.52 21.24
N LYS A 235 -1.34 3.99 20.64
CA LYS A 235 -0.03 4.68 20.53
C LYS A 235 0.52 4.65 19.11
N TRP A 236 1.11 5.76 18.64
CA TRP A 236 1.76 5.88 17.33
C TRP A 236 2.89 6.90 17.36
N LYS A 237 3.72 6.91 16.31
CA LYS A 237 4.74 7.95 16.08
C LYS A 237 4.34 8.87 14.95
N ASP A 238 4.81 10.10 15.04
CA ASP A 238 4.80 11.03 13.92
C ASP A 238 5.77 10.55 12.82
N THR A 239 5.45 10.87 11.57
CA THR A 239 6.31 10.58 10.41
C THR A 239 6.83 11.89 9.83
N PRO A 240 8.08 12.29 10.16
CA PRO A 240 8.67 13.50 9.60
C PRO A 240 8.82 13.39 8.08
N ASP A 241 8.46 14.45 7.35
CA ASP A 241 8.73 14.57 5.92
C ASP A 241 10.05 15.32 5.71
N SER A 242 11.12 14.57 5.41
CA SER A 242 12.44 15.17 5.15
C SER A 242 12.49 16.06 3.90
N LEU A 243 11.48 16.01 3.04
CA LEU A 243 11.40 16.80 1.80
C LEU A 243 10.47 18.01 1.92
N GLU A 244 9.81 18.21 3.07
CA GLU A 244 8.87 19.30 3.28
C GLU A 244 8.67 19.61 4.77
N GLU A 245 9.40 20.60 5.28
CA GLU A 245 9.41 20.98 6.69
C GLU A 245 8.05 21.48 7.21
N THR A 246 7.16 21.96 6.33
CA THR A 246 5.82 22.41 6.75
C THR A 246 4.85 21.26 7.01
N ALA A 247 5.20 20.03 6.62
CA ALA A 247 4.34 18.85 6.73
C ALA A 247 4.30 18.23 8.15
N VAL A 248 4.20 19.08 9.16
CA VAL A 248 4.14 18.69 10.57
C VAL A 248 2.68 18.62 11.02
N ALA A 249 2.32 17.55 11.73
CA ALA A 249 0.99 17.38 12.29
C ALA A 249 0.76 18.31 13.49
N ASP A 250 -0.44 18.91 13.58
CA ASP A 250 -0.88 19.70 14.74
C ASP A 250 -2.06 19.05 15.50
N HIS A 251 -2.77 18.11 14.88
CA HIS A 251 -3.79 17.27 15.51
C HIS A 251 -3.98 15.94 14.77
N TYR A 252 -4.77 15.05 15.36
CA TYR A 252 -5.07 13.74 14.80
C TYR A 252 -6.57 13.48 14.80
N ILE A 253 -7.03 12.74 13.80
CA ILE A 253 -8.39 12.22 13.71
C ILE A 253 -8.33 10.71 13.91
N LEU A 254 -9.04 10.22 14.92
CA LEU A 254 -9.23 8.81 15.19
C LEU A 254 -10.54 8.34 14.57
N TYR A 255 -10.46 7.33 13.72
CA TYR A 255 -11.63 6.62 13.21
C TYR A 255 -11.80 5.32 13.96
N THR A 256 -13.05 4.96 14.23
CA THR A 256 -13.41 3.71 14.91
C THR A 256 -14.39 2.90 14.06
N ARG A 257 -14.15 1.60 13.99
CA ARG A 257 -15.08 0.60 13.44
C ARG A 257 -15.40 -0.41 14.54
N LYS A 258 -16.66 -0.81 14.67
CA LYS A 258 -17.11 -1.86 15.60
C LYS A 258 -17.62 -3.06 14.80
N ASN A 259 -17.09 -4.25 15.09
CA ASN A 259 -17.38 -5.50 14.39
C ASN A 259 -17.23 -5.31 12.86
N ASP A 260 -18.13 -5.91 12.08
CA ASP A 260 -18.16 -5.82 10.61
C ASP A 260 -18.85 -4.52 10.09
N GLY A 261 -19.00 -3.51 10.94
CA GLY A 261 -19.59 -2.22 10.57
C GLY A 261 -18.70 -1.35 9.69
N GLY A 262 -19.22 -0.21 9.24
CA GLY A 262 -18.41 0.82 8.59
C GLY A 262 -17.54 1.61 9.59
N TRP A 263 -16.57 2.36 9.06
CA TRP A 263 -15.87 3.38 9.83
C TRP A 263 -16.84 4.50 10.23
N ASP A 264 -16.66 5.05 11.44
CA ASP A 264 -17.32 6.30 11.83
C ASP A 264 -16.80 7.51 11.03
N ASN A 265 -17.35 8.70 11.29
CA ASN A 265 -16.93 9.93 10.62
C ASN A 265 -15.58 10.48 11.13
N GLY A 266 -14.89 9.76 12.02
CA GLY A 266 -13.69 10.21 12.70
C GLY A 266 -13.96 11.27 13.78
N ARG A 267 -13.13 11.30 14.81
CA ARG A 267 -13.13 12.34 15.84
C ARG A 267 -11.74 12.92 16.02
N ARG A 268 -11.64 14.24 16.16
CA ARG A 268 -10.41 14.88 16.61
C ARG A 268 -10.13 14.43 18.04
N ILE A 269 -8.90 14.04 18.32
CA ILE A 269 -8.48 13.53 19.63
C ILE A 269 -7.39 14.40 20.24
N ASP A 270 -7.48 14.59 21.55
CA ASP A 270 -6.37 15.09 22.35
C ASP A 270 -5.41 13.94 22.62
N CYS A 271 -4.13 14.19 22.38
CA CYS A 271 -3.09 13.18 22.47
C CYS A 271 -2.04 13.62 23.50
N SER A 272 -1.60 12.67 24.31
CA SER A 272 -0.40 12.84 25.15
C SER A 272 0.85 12.55 24.32
N TRP A 273 1.97 13.16 24.70
CA TRP A 273 3.28 12.93 24.07
C TRP A 273 4.32 12.62 25.15
N ASP A 274 5.05 11.52 24.97
CA ASP A 274 6.06 11.06 25.93
C ASP A 274 7.51 11.36 25.49
N GLY A 275 7.69 12.10 24.41
CA GLY A 275 9.00 12.38 23.80
C GLY A 275 9.19 11.68 22.46
N ASP A 276 8.51 10.55 22.24
CA ASP A 276 8.70 9.71 21.05
C ASP A 276 7.35 9.27 20.46
N PHE A 277 6.38 8.91 21.30
CA PHE A 277 5.05 8.47 20.91
C PHE A 277 3.97 9.48 21.26
N ARG A 278 2.97 9.54 20.38
CA ARG A 278 1.64 10.06 20.68
C ARG A 278 0.79 8.95 21.28
N SER A 279 -0.11 9.32 22.18
CA SER A 279 -1.06 8.35 22.75
C SER A 279 -2.41 8.96 23.07
N CYS A 280 -3.46 8.16 22.96
CA CYS A 280 -4.78 8.48 23.48
C CYS A 280 -5.44 7.23 24.06
N GLU A 281 -6.48 7.42 24.87
CA GLU A 281 -7.25 6.31 25.44
C GLU A 281 -8.61 6.16 24.75
N THR A 282 -9.07 4.92 24.72
CA THR A 282 -10.44 4.56 24.33
C THR A 282 -10.91 3.38 25.18
N ALA A 283 -12.12 2.89 24.95
CA ALA A 283 -12.63 1.71 25.63
C ALA A 283 -13.42 0.81 24.67
N ILE A 284 -13.43 -0.50 24.97
CA ILE A 284 -14.14 -1.51 24.19
C ILE A 284 -15.10 -2.30 25.05
N GLU A 285 -16.24 -2.65 24.46
CA GLU A 285 -17.21 -3.54 25.09
C GLU A 285 -16.78 -5.01 24.94
N PRO A 286 -16.96 -5.84 25.98
CA PRO A 286 -16.82 -7.27 25.83
C PRO A 286 -17.84 -7.84 24.83
N GLY A 287 -17.47 -8.92 24.14
CA GLY A 287 -18.28 -9.52 23.08
C GLY A 287 -18.26 -8.76 21.75
N SER A 288 -17.43 -7.72 21.62
CA SER A 288 -17.26 -6.96 20.37
C SER A 288 -15.78 -6.79 20.02
N ILE A 289 -15.52 -6.63 18.72
CA ILE A 289 -14.24 -6.23 18.17
C ILE A 289 -14.31 -4.75 17.82
N TYR A 290 -13.26 -4.01 18.16
CA TYR A 290 -13.08 -2.63 17.73
C TYR A 290 -11.80 -2.54 16.89
N SER A 291 -11.86 -1.74 15.84
CA SER A 291 -10.73 -1.41 14.99
C SER A 291 -10.57 0.10 14.89
N TRP A 292 -9.33 0.57 14.76
CA TRP A 292 -8.97 1.96 14.70
C TRP A 292 -7.99 2.25 13.58
N LYS A 293 -8.08 3.46 13.03
CA LYS A 293 -7.03 4.07 12.19
C LYS A 293 -6.91 5.55 12.52
N VAL A 294 -5.73 6.11 12.31
CA VAL A 294 -5.40 7.50 12.65
C VAL A 294 -4.94 8.25 11.42
N GLU A 295 -5.44 9.46 11.24
CA GLU A 295 -4.94 10.43 10.27
C GLU A 295 -4.26 11.59 10.98
N ALA A 296 -3.04 11.94 10.54
CA ALA A 296 -2.34 13.14 10.95
C ALA A 296 -2.85 14.33 10.15
N CYS A 297 -3.12 15.44 10.83
CA CYS A 297 -3.74 16.61 10.22
C CYS A 297 -2.96 17.88 10.56
N ASN A 298 -2.99 18.84 9.64
CA ASN A 298 -2.58 20.23 9.86
C ASN A 298 -3.41 21.16 8.96
N ALA A 299 -3.07 22.45 8.94
CA ALA A 299 -3.74 23.43 8.09
C ALA A 299 -3.68 23.10 6.58
N GLY A 300 -2.73 22.27 6.14
CA GLY A 300 -2.56 21.82 4.75
C GLY A 300 -3.41 20.61 4.37
N GLY A 301 -4.07 19.94 5.31
CA GLY A 301 -4.97 18.81 5.04
C GLY A 301 -4.73 17.59 5.93
N ARG A 302 -5.11 16.42 5.42
CA ARG A 302 -5.05 15.13 6.14
C ARG A 302 -4.07 14.19 5.45
N SER A 303 -3.32 13.42 6.22
CA SER A 303 -2.50 12.32 5.71
C SER A 303 -3.37 11.19 5.15
N PHE A 304 -2.76 10.23 4.46
CA PHE A 304 -3.39 8.90 4.34
C PHE A 304 -3.53 8.30 5.75
N PRO A 305 -4.50 7.38 5.96
CA PRO A 305 -4.67 6.76 7.26
C PRO A 305 -3.49 5.83 7.61
N SER A 306 -3.29 5.61 8.91
CA SER A 306 -2.47 4.52 9.41
C SER A 306 -2.99 3.16 8.97
N ARG A 307 -2.17 2.12 9.17
CA ARG A 307 -2.68 0.74 9.25
C ARG A 307 -3.75 0.62 10.32
N THR A 308 -4.64 -0.36 10.16
CA THR A 308 -5.71 -0.62 11.11
C THR A 308 -5.20 -1.47 12.28
N MET A 309 -5.40 -1.00 13.51
CA MET A 309 -5.18 -1.79 14.71
C MET A 309 -6.51 -2.21 15.31
N SER A 310 -6.59 -3.39 15.91
CA SER A 310 -7.84 -3.96 16.41
C SER A 310 -7.64 -4.69 17.73
N ALA A 311 -8.68 -4.71 18.54
CA ALA A 311 -8.73 -5.46 19.78
C ALA A 311 -10.15 -5.98 20.05
N GLY A 312 -10.25 -7.05 20.80
CA GLY A 312 -11.52 -7.64 21.19
C GLY A 312 -11.37 -8.59 22.36
N ILE A 313 -12.41 -8.66 23.20
CA ILE A 313 -12.49 -9.61 24.32
C ILE A 313 -13.79 -10.39 24.16
N PRO A 314 -13.75 -11.69 23.79
CA PRO A 314 -14.95 -12.50 23.70
C PRO A 314 -15.50 -12.78 25.10
N LEU A 315 -16.82 -12.96 25.23
CA LEU A 315 -17.48 -13.09 26.54
C LEU A 315 -16.95 -14.28 27.35
N GLN A 316 -16.63 -15.39 26.70
CA GLN A 316 -16.05 -16.58 27.32
C GLN A 316 -14.60 -16.40 27.81
N ALA A 317 -13.90 -15.36 27.34
CA ALA A 317 -12.57 -15.03 27.80
C ALA A 317 -12.57 -14.22 29.11
N ILE A 318 -13.73 -13.89 29.66
CA ILE A 318 -13.86 -13.06 30.87
C ILE A 318 -14.07 -13.97 32.08
N SER A 319 -13.29 -13.74 33.14
CA SER A 319 -13.40 -14.49 34.40
C SER A 319 -14.75 -14.24 35.08
N SER A 320 -15.14 -15.15 35.98
CA SER A 320 -16.43 -15.05 36.69
C SER A 320 -16.59 -13.80 37.54
N ASP A 321 -15.49 -13.16 37.95
CA ASP A 321 -15.50 -11.89 38.68
C ASP A 321 -15.61 -10.65 37.76
N GLY A 322 -15.56 -10.86 36.44
CA GLY A 322 -15.70 -9.82 35.42
C GLY A 322 -14.50 -8.89 35.26
N LYS A 323 -13.39 -9.13 35.98
CA LYS A 323 -12.25 -8.19 36.07
C LYS A 323 -10.98 -8.66 35.36
N SER A 324 -10.90 -9.95 35.05
CA SER A 324 -9.71 -10.58 34.49
C SER A 324 -10.08 -11.41 33.27
N LEU A 325 -9.05 -11.93 32.59
CA LEU A 325 -9.26 -12.89 31.51
C LEU A 325 -9.16 -14.32 32.05
N THR A 326 -10.02 -15.22 31.57
CA THR A 326 -9.89 -16.67 31.82
C THR A 326 -8.65 -17.26 31.15
N SER A 327 -8.18 -16.62 30.07
CA SER A 327 -6.94 -16.94 29.37
C SER A 327 -6.24 -15.65 28.94
N THR A 328 -4.92 -15.63 29.04
CA THR A 328 -4.09 -14.52 28.59
C THR A 328 -4.32 -14.20 27.09
N ALA A 329 -4.25 -12.92 26.73
CA ALA A 329 -4.53 -12.45 25.36
C ALA A 329 -3.45 -12.85 24.34
N VAL A 330 -3.82 -12.83 23.06
CA VAL A 330 -2.92 -12.93 21.90
C VAL A 330 -2.58 -11.53 21.38
N LEU A 331 -1.32 -11.29 21.02
CA LEU A 331 -0.90 -10.09 20.32
C LEU A 331 -0.80 -10.37 18.82
N ALA A 332 -1.68 -9.77 18.02
CA ALA A 332 -1.57 -9.78 16.57
C ALA A 332 -0.57 -8.70 16.11
N VAL A 333 0.57 -9.11 15.56
CA VAL A 333 1.60 -8.21 15.04
C VAL A 333 1.49 -8.17 13.52
N ASP A 334 0.98 -7.07 13.00
CA ASP A 334 0.88 -6.82 11.56
C ASP A 334 2.25 -6.40 10.99
N ASN A 335 2.89 -7.36 10.33
CA ASN A 335 4.17 -7.21 9.65
C ASN A 335 4.01 -7.13 8.13
N PHE A 336 2.79 -6.91 7.63
CA PHE A 336 2.50 -6.88 6.20
C PHE A 336 2.03 -5.50 5.74
N ASP A 337 2.99 -4.60 5.60
CA ASP A 337 2.80 -3.24 5.08
C ASP A 337 3.32 -3.06 3.65
N ARG A 338 3.89 -4.10 3.05
CA ARG A 338 4.43 -4.02 1.70
C ARG A 338 3.39 -3.52 0.70
N VAL A 339 3.80 -2.48 -0.03
CA VAL A 339 3.29 -2.06 -1.34
C VAL A 339 4.46 -1.91 -2.30
N ALA A 340 4.39 -2.59 -3.44
CA ALA A 340 5.54 -2.70 -4.35
C ALA A 340 5.10 -2.98 -5.79
N SER A 341 5.97 -2.64 -6.73
CA SER A 341 5.83 -3.03 -8.14
C SER A 341 6.01 -4.54 -8.34
N PRO A 342 5.55 -5.09 -9.47
CA PRO A 342 5.88 -6.45 -9.87
C PRO A 342 7.38 -6.70 -9.90
N THR A 343 7.76 -7.95 -9.66
CA THR A 343 9.12 -8.38 -9.97
C THR A 343 9.38 -8.29 -11.45
N TRP A 344 10.67 -8.25 -11.82
CA TRP A 344 11.05 -8.03 -13.20
C TRP A 344 12.39 -8.66 -13.50
N TYR A 345 12.59 -8.93 -14.78
CA TYR A 345 13.82 -9.44 -15.34
C TYR A 345 14.39 -8.44 -16.36
N ASP A 346 15.71 -8.30 -16.38
CA ASP A 346 16.40 -7.32 -17.20
C ASP A 346 17.72 -7.92 -17.74
N SER A 347 17.72 -8.30 -19.01
CA SER A 347 18.92 -8.67 -19.77
C SER A 347 18.96 -7.93 -21.11
N TYR A 348 20.05 -8.11 -21.87
CA TYR A 348 20.22 -7.46 -23.17
C TYR A 348 19.17 -7.89 -24.21
N GLU A 349 18.80 -9.17 -24.24
CA GLU A 349 17.85 -9.70 -25.22
C GLU A 349 16.41 -9.68 -24.70
N TYR A 350 16.23 -9.95 -23.40
CA TYR A 350 14.91 -10.13 -22.78
C TYR A 350 14.73 -9.21 -21.57
N ALA A 351 13.57 -8.60 -21.45
CA ALA A 351 13.16 -7.88 -20.26
C ALA A 351 11.65 -7.92 -20.07
N GLY A 352 11.18 -7.62 -18.87
CA GLY A 352 9.75 -7.57 -18.59
C GLY A 352 9.41 -7.73 -17.12
N PHE A 353 8.14 -7.57 -16.81
CA PHE A 353 7.57 -7.77 -15.48
C PHE A 353 7.10 -9.21 -15.31
N ASP A 354 7.58 -9.91 -14.29
CA ASP A 354 7.26 -11.32 -14.04
C ASP A 354 6.21 -11.48 -12.93
N ASN A 355 4.94 -11.26 -13.30
CA ASN A 355 3.83 -11.44 -12.36
C ASN A 355 3.70 -12.88 -11.85
N ARG A 356 4.31 -13.87 -12.52
CA ARG A 356 4.26 -15.28 -12.09
C ARG A 356 5.15 -15.53 -10.88
N GLN A 357 6.21 -14.74 -10.72
CA GLN A 357 7.05 -14.78 -9.54
C GLN A 357 6.40 -13.97 -8.41
N ASP A 358 6.08 -12.70 -8.67
CA ASP A 358 5.31 -11.83 -7.77
C ASP A 358 4.79 -10.63 -8.59
N GLY A 359 3.46 -10.49 -8.68
CA GLY A 359 2.78 -9.39 -9.39
C GLY A 359 2.83 -8.05 -8.66
N GLY A 360 3.62 -7.92 -7.59
CA GLY A 360 3.59 -6.77 -6.72
C GLY A 360 2.34 -6.76 -5.86
N ILE A 361 2.11 -5.63 -5.21
CA ILE A 361 0.89 -5.39 -4.44
C ILE A 361 0.61 -3.89 -4.36
N GLY A 362 -0.57 -3.50 -4.84
CA GLY A 362 -1.04 -2.11 -4.82
C GLY A 362 -1.41 -1.62 -3.42
N TYR A 363 -1.57 -0.31 -3.25
CA TYR A 363 -2.16 0.26 -2.03
C TYR A 363 -3.69 0.23 -2.16
N MET A 364 -4.38 -0.50 -1.28
CA MET A 364 -5.83 -0.78 -1.31
C MET A 364 -6.28 -1.60 -2.53
N TYR A 365 -6.10 -1.09 -3.73
CA TYR A 365 -6.42 -1.73 -5.00
C TYR A 365 -5.60 -1.12 -6.15
N ASP A 366 -5.55 -1.82 -7.28
CA ASP A 366 -5.02 -1.33 -8.55
C ASP A 366 -6.05 -1.55 -9.67
N CYS A 367 -6.22 -0.56 -10.54
CA CYS A 367 -7.06 -0.61 -11.73
C CYS A 367 -6.26 -0.44 -13.04
N ALA A 368 -4.92 -0.38 -12.96
CA ALA A 368 -4.03 -0.21 -14.09
C ALA A 368 -3.44 -1.53 -14.62
N TYR A 369 -3.64 -2.65 -13.91
CA TYR A 369 -3.19 -3.96 -14.38
C TYR A 369 -4.12 -4.50 -15.47
N ILE A 370 -3.59 -4.67 -16.68
CA ILE A 370 -4.37 -5.11 -17.85
C ILE A 370 -4.19 -6.59 -18.20
N GLY A 371 -3.12 -7.23 -17.72
CA GLY A 371 -2.82 -8.63 -17.96
C GLY A 371 -1.32 -8.90 -17.98
N ASP A 372 -0.95 -10.17 -18.13
CA ASP A 372 0.45 -10.59 -18.14
C ASP A 372 1.18 -10.21 -19.43
N MET A 373 2.43 -9.81 -19.28
CA MET A 373 3.33 -9.53 -20.40
C MET A 373 3.70 -10.83 -21.13
N TYR A 374 3.41 -10.90 -22.42
CA TYR A 374 3.75 -12.05 -23.26
C TYR A 374 4.96 -11.79 -24.17
N GLU A 375 5.29 -10.53 -24.47
CA GLU A 375 6.39 -10.19 -25.39
C GLU A 375 7.59 -9.58 -24.67
N TRP A 376 8.62 -10.40 -24.47
CA TRP A 376 9.80 -10.09 -23.66
C TRP A 376 11.02 -9.65 -24.48
N HIS A 377 11.01 -9.83 -25.81
CA HIS A 377 12.17 -9.50 -26.65
C HIS A 377 12.30 -7.98 -26.83
N ARG A 378 13.38 -7.40 -26.30
CA ARG A 378 13.62 -5.94 -26.30
C ARG A 378 13.66 -5.31 -27.69
N HIS A 379 14.01 -6.10 -28.70
CA HIS A 379 14.27 -5.60 -30.06
C HIS A 379 13.04 -5.63 -30.97
N LEU A 380 11.91 -6.19 -30.51
CA LEU A 380 10.70 -6.19 -31.32
C LEU A 380 10.04 -4.81 -31.29
N PRO A 381 9.91 -4.14 -32.46
CA PRO A 381 9.31 -2.82 -32.53
C PRO A 381 7.80 -2.90 -32.34
N TRP A 382 7.21 -1.79 -31.95
CA TRP A 382 5.77 -1.58 -32.13
C TRP A 382 5.47 -1.52 -33.64
N MET A 383 4.49 -2.32 -34.08
CA MET A 383 4.03 -2.34 -35.46
C MET A 383 2.64 -1.69 -35.58
N ASP A 384 1.72 -2.12 -34.73
CA ASP A 384 0.36 -1.60 -34.56
C ASP A 384 -0.19 -2.04 -33.19
N ASP A 385 -1.45 -1.71 -32.89
CA ASP A 385 -2.09 -2.05 -31.60
C ASP A 385 -2.31 -3.57 -31.43
N ASP A 386 -2.40 -4.33 -32.53
CA ASP A 386 -2.55 -5.80 -32.51
C ASP A 386 -1.19 -6.50 -32.39
N CYS A 387 -0.10 -5.81 -32.74
CA CYS A 387 1.28 -6.27 -32.64
C CYS A 387 2.16 -5.19 -31.96
N PRO A 388 2.03 -5.04 -30.62
CA PRO A 388 2.64 -3.93 -29.89
C PRO A 388 4.17 -4.05 -29.71
N GLY A 389 4.76 -5.22 -30.01
CA GLY A 389 6.18 -5.49 -29.80
C GLY A 389 6.56 -5.63 -28.33
N PHE A 390 7.78 -5.24 -27.97
CA PHE A 390 8.29 -5.30 -26.61
C PHE A 390 7.34 -4.66 -25.58
N GLY A 391 6.99 -5.37 -24.52
CA GLY A 391 6.03 -4.90 -23.51
C GLY A 391 4.58 -5.31 -23.81
N GLY A 392 4.33 -5.99 -24.93
CA GLY A 392 3.04 -6.55 -25.27
C GLY A 392 2.49 -7.42 -24.14
N SER A 393 1.29 -7.06 -23.69
CA SER A 393 0.59 -7.70 -22.57
C SER A 393 -0.80 -8.14 -22.99
N TYR A 394 -1.30 -9.19 -22.35
CA TYR A 394 -2.72 -9.51 -22.43
C TYR A 394 -3.57 -8.37 -21.85
N THR A 395 -4.83 -8.32 -22.26
CA THR A 395 -5.81 -7.29 -21.83
C THR A 395 -7.00 -7.91 -21.09
N ASP A 396 -6.87 -9.15 -20.60
CA ASP A 396 -7.92 -9.93 -19.94
C ASP A 396 -8.27 -9.45 -18.52
N TRP A 397 -7.55 -8.43 -18.03
CA TRP A 397 -7.80 -7.71 -16.77
C TRP A 397 -8.15 -6.23 -16.95
N ALA A 398 -8.19 -5.71 -18.19
CA ALA A 398 -8.36 -4.28 -18.44
C ALA A 398 -9.68 -3.69 -17.91
N ASP A 399 -10.67 -4.52 -17.60
CA ASP A 399 -11.98 -4.14 -17.04
C ASP A 399 -12.13 -4.46 -15.54
N ARG A 400 -11.06 -4.88 -14.86
CA ARG A 400 -11.11 -5.40 -13.49
C ARG A 400 -10.37 -4.54 -12.48
N ILE A 401 -10.78 -4.67 -11.23
CA ILE A 401 -10.06 -4.14 -10.08
C ILE A 401 -9.29 -5.29 -9.42
N VAL A 402 -8.02 -5.06 -9.11
CA VAL A 402 -7.14 -6.00 -8.42
C VAL A 402 -6.96 -5.51 -6.99
N ALA A 403 -7.36 -6.29 -5.99
CA ALA A 403 -7.15 -5.93 -4.60
C ALA A 403 -5.65 -5.85 -4.26
N GLY A 404 -5.30 -4.81 -3.52
CA GLY A 404 -3.96 -4.58 -3.01
C GLY A 404 -3.86 -4.90 -1.52
N ASN A 405 -2.91 -4.24 -0.86
CA ASN A 405 -2.78 -4.27 0.58
C ASN A 405 -3.84 -3.33 1.20
N THR A 406 -4.82 -3.91 1.89
CA THR A 406 -5.94 -3.18 2.52
C THR A 406 -5.56 -2.52 3.85
N MET A 407 -4.36 -2.82 4.37
CA MET A 407 -3.87 -2.33 5.67
C MET A 407 -4.78 -2.72 6.85
N ASP A 408 -5.52 -3.84 6.74
CA ASP A 408 -6.56 -4.27 7.69
C ASP A 408 -6.34 -5.70 8.24
N TRP A 409 -5.10 -6.20 8.18
CA TRP A 409 -4.80 -7.60 8.50
C TRP A 409 -4.94 -7.92 9.99
N SER A 410 -4.65 -6.95 10.86
CA SER A 410 -4.89 -7.06 12.31
C SER A 410 -6.35 -7.36 12.64
N ALA A 411 -7.30 -6.74 11.92
CA ALA A 411 -8.72 -6.99 12.14
C ALA A 411 -9.13 -8.38 11.63
N ARG A 412 -8.63 -8.79 10.45
CA ARG A 412 -8.92 -10.11 9.89
C ARG A 412 -8.40 -11.25 10.77
N HIS A 413 -7.15 -11.20 11.20
CA HIS A 413 -6.58 -12.18 12.12
C HIS A 413 -7.21 -12.09 13.51
N GLY A 414 -7.42 -10.87 14.00
CA GLY A 414 -8.10 -10.60 15.26
C GLY A 414 -9.48 -11.26 15.35
N LYS A 415 -10.26 -11.18 14.27
CA LYS A 415 -11.56 -11.88 14.17
C LYS A 415 -11.40 -13.40 14.30
N LEU A 416 -10.44 -14.01 13.61
CA LEU A 416 -10.20 -15.46 13.73
C LEU A 416 -9.80 -15.85 15.16
N ILE A 417 -8.95 -15.07 15.82
CA ILE A 417 -8.54 -15.27 17.21
C ILE A 417 -9.73 -15.13 18.17
N PHE A 418 -10.53 -14.09 17.98
CA PHE A 418 -11.73 -13.81 18.77
C PHE A 418 -12.76 -14.93 18.65
N ASP A 419 -12.99 -15.44 17.44
CA ASP A 419 -13.91 -16.55 17.17
C ASP A 419 -13.40 -17.89 17.78
N CYS A 420 -12.09 -18.02 18.01
CA CYS A 420 -11.50 -19.13 18.78
C CYS A 420 -11.69 -18.98 20.30
N GLY A 421 -12.23 -17.85 20.77
CA GLY A 421 -12.49 -17.58 22.18
C GLY A 421 -11.34 -16.96 22.95
N TYR A 422 -10.33 -16.42 22.26
CA TYR A 422 -9.23 -15.70 22.89
C TYR A 422 -9.41 -14.19 22.77
N ALA A 423 -9.10 -13.47 23.85
CA ALA A 423 -8.94 -12.02 23.77
C ALA A 423 -7.70 -11.69 22.93
N PHE A 424 -7.74 -10.56 22.23
CA PHE A 424 -6.60 -10.09 21.44
C PHE A 424 -6.48 -8.58 21.43
N CYS A 425 -5.26 -8.13 21.18
CA CYS A 425 -4.91 -6.76 20.83
C CYS A 425 -3.91 -6.78 19.68
N SER A 426 -3.57 -5.63 19.11
CA SER A 426 -2.70 -5.61 17.93
C SER A 426 -1.68 -4.47 17.92
N ALA A 427 -0.60 -4.71 17.19
CA ALA A 427 0.44 -3.74 16.95
C ALA A 427 0.99 -3.90 15.53
N SER A 428 1.44 -2.81 14.92
CA SER A 428 2.34 -2.92 13.77
C SER A 428 3.69 -3.52 14.19
N SER A 429 4.39 -4.16 13.26
CA SER A 429 5.74 -4.68 13.49
C SER A 429 6.72 -3.59 13.97
N ASP A 430 6.63 -2.37 13.44
CA ASP A 430 7.45 -1.24 13.89
C ASP A 430 7.17 -0.85 15.35
N ALA A 431 5.89 -0.83 15.75
CA ALA A 431 5.51 -0.55 17.12
C ALA A 431 6.03 -1.63 18.08
N PHE A 432 5.92 -2.90 17.68
CA PHE A 432 6.41 -4.02 18.49
C PHE A 432 7.93 -4.05 18.58
N ALA A 433 8.63 -3.74 17.48
CA ALA A 433 10.09 -3.61 17.48
C ALA A 433 10.56 -2.48 18.40
N ALA A 434 9.86 -1.34 18.39
CA ALA A 434 10.18 -0.19 19.24
C ALA A 434 9.74 -0.36 20.71
N THR A 435 8.70 -1.14 20.97
CA THR A 435 8.15 -1.38 22.33
C THR A 435 7.84 -2.87 22.53
N PRO A 436 8.85 -3.72 22.75
CA PRO A 436 8.65 -5.15 23.00
C PRO A 436 7.80 -5.44 24.25
N GLU A 437 7.65 -4.47 25.15
CA GLU A 437 6.81 -4.50 26.34
C GLU A 437 5.32 -4.68 26.01
N LEU A 438 4.90 -4.40 24.76
CA LEU A 438 3.54 -4.70 24.28
C LEU A 438 3.19 -6.19 24.40
N ALA A 439 4.19 -7.08 24.47
CA ALA A 439 3.99 -8.51 24.68
C ALA A 439 4.07 -8.95 26.16
N GLU A 440 4.12 -8.02 27.13
CA GLU A 440 4.10 -8.38 28.55
C GLU A 440 2.72 -8.87 28.98
N GLY A 441 2.69 -10.07 29.58
CA GLY A 441 1.44 -10.74 29.90
C GLY A 441 0.64 -11.11 28.66
N ILE A 442 1.30 -11.45 27.55
CA ILE A 442 0.70 -12.00 26.32
C ILE A 442 1.09 -13.47 26.17
N TYR A 443 0.12 -14.32 25.80
CA TYR A 443 0.28 -15.77 25.77
C TYR A 443 0.93 -16.29 24.51
N ALA A 444 0.52 -15.69 23.38
CA ALA A 444 1.00 -16.00 22.06
C ALA A 444 1.07 -14.72 21.22
N LEU A 445 2.01 -14.71 20.29
CA LEU A 445 2.16 -13.68 19.28
C LEU A 445 1.74 -14.29 17.94
N ASP A 446 0.83 -13.63 17.22
CA ASP A 446 0.49 -13.95 15.83
C ASP A 446 1.17 -12.95 14.89
N LEU A 447 2.24 -13.36 14.21
CA LEU A 447 3.03 -12.54 13.32
C LEU A 447 2.52 -12.69 11.88
N ILE A 448 1.87 -11.64 11.39
CA ILE A 448 1.18 -11.60 10.10
C ILE A 448 2.15 -11.06 9.05
N CYS A 449 2.74 -11.94 8.24
CA CYS A 449 3.74 -11.54 7.25
C CYS A 449 3.19 -11.43 5.83
N GLY A 450 1.99 -11.92 5.51
CA GLY A 450 1.40 -11.78 4.17
C GLY A 450 2.37 -12.05 3.01
N LYS A 451 2.45 -11.11 2.05
CA LYS A 451 3.48 -11.07 0.99
C LYS A 451 4.68 -10.17 1.33
N GLN A 452 4.94 -9.90 2.61
CA GLN A 452 6.10 -9.14 3.04
C GLN A 452 7.37 -9.81 2.50
N VAL A 453 8.26 -9.02 1.91
CA VAL A 453 9.55 -9.44 1.35
C VAL A 453 10.38 -8.19 1.07
N SER A 454 11.69 -8.32 1.04
CA SER A 454 12.59 -7.23 0.65
C SER A 454 12.23 -6.71 -0.73
N SER A 455 11.77 -5.46 -0.78
CA SER A 455 11.33 -4.81 -2.01
C SER A 455 12.11 -3.55 -2.29
N TYR A 456 12.38 -3.33 -3.57
CA TYR A 456 13.19 -2.23 -4.06
C TYR A 456 12.43 -1.48 -5.14
N SER A 457 12.59 -0.15 -5.15
CA SER A 457 12.01 0.70 -6.19
C SER A 457 12.94 0.79 -7.39
N GLY A 458 12.39 0.61 -8.60
CA GLY A 458 13.11 0.82 -9.86
C GLY A 458 14.44 0.07 -9.96
N ALA A 459 15.53 0.80 -10.18
CA ALA A 459 16.89 0.25 -10.29
C ALA A 459 17.57 -0.06 -8.94
N GLY A 460 16.85 -0.03 -7.81
CA GLY A 460 17.40 -0.40 -6.50
C GLY A 460 18.49 0.57 -6.01
N ARG A 461 18.37 1.86 -6.33
CA ARG A 461 19.32 2.91 -5.92
C ARG A 461 19.28 3.22 -4.43
N PHE A 462 18.17 2.87 -3.77
CA PHE A 462 17.93 3.05 -2.35
C PHE A 462 17.81 1.69 -1.65
N PRO A 463 18.02 1.63 -0.32
CA PRO A 463 17.81 0.42 0.46
C PRO A 463 16.40 -0.18 0.28
N ALA A 464 16.25 -1.45 0.62
CA ALA A 464 14.95 -2.11 0.61
C ALA A 464 13.96 -1.34 1.51
N ARG A 465 12.75 -1.10 1.00
CA ARG A 465 11.69 -0.39 1.74
C ARG A 465 10.99 -1.28 2.76
N HIS A 466 10.94 -2.57 2.46
CA HIS A 466 10.33 -3.59 3.30
C HIS A 466 11.36 -4.70 3.53
N THR A 467 11.15 -5.52 4.55
CA THR A 467 11.93 -6.72 4.88
C THR A 467 11.05 -7.58 5.77
N VAL A 468 11.10 -8.90 5.68
CA VAL A 468 10.25 -9.76 6.53
C VAL A 468 10.69 -9.68 7.99
N PHE A 469 11.98 -9.83 8.24
CA PHE A 469 12.53 -9.82 9.60
C PHE A 469 13.62 -8.76 9.74
N PRO A 470 13.29 -7.47 9.83
CA PRO A 470 14.28 -6.44 10.15
C PRO A 470 14.89 -6.69 11.55
N GLU A 471 16.10 -6.20 11.78
CA GLU A 471 16.87 -6.53 13.00
C GLU A 471 16.12 -6.21 14.30
N GLY A 472 15.48 -5.04 14.39
CA GLY A 472 14.69 -4.66 15.57
C GLY A 472 13.52 -5.60 15.87
N LEU A 473 12.87 -6.14 14.82
CA LEU A 473 11.81 -7.14 14.98
C LEU A 473 12.37 -8.49 15.45
N GLN A 474 13.53 -8.91 14.93
CA GLN A 474 14.21 -10.12 15.40
C GLN A 474 14.54 -10.02 16.89
N GLU A 475 15.05 -8.88 17.34
CA GLU A 475 15.39 -8.64 18.75
C GLU A 475 14.14 -8.66 19.65
N ALA A 476 13.06 -8.01 19.25
CA ALA A 476 11.79 -8.01 19.98
C ALA A 476 11.22 -9.43 20.13
N ILE A 477 11.21 -10.22 19.05
CA ILE A 477 10.76 -11.62 19.07
C ILE A 477 11.69 -12.48 19.94
N ARG A 478 13.01 -12.31 19.85
CA ARG A 478 13.97 -13.04 20.71
C ARG A 478 13.72 -12.74 22.19
N LYS A 479 13.47 -11.47 22.55
CA LYS A 479 13.14 -11.07 23.93
C LYS A 479 11.85 -11.72 24.41
N TYR A 480 10.82 -11.74 23.56
CA TYR A 480 9.53 -12.37 23.87
C TYR A 480 9.66 -13.90 24.05
N CYS A 481 10.24 -14.60 23.08
CA CYS A 481 10.45 -16.04 23.14
C CYS A 481 11.42 -16.45 24.27
N GLY A 482 12.41 -15.61 24.59
CA GLY A 482 13.31 -15.80 25.72
C GLY A 482 12.61 -15.80 27.09
N ARG A 483 11.42 -15.20 27.19
CA ARG A 483 10.53 -15.23 28.37
C ARG A 483 9.51 -16.38 28.31
N GLY A 484 9.61 -17.26 27.29
CA GLY A 484 8.72 -18.41 27.11
C GLY A 484 7.46 -18.12 26.27
N GLY A 485 7.42 -17.00 25.56
CA GLY A 485 6.30 -16.62 24.69
C GLY A 485 6.18 -17.48 23.43
N ASN A 486 4.97 -17.94 23.11
CA ASN A 486 4.68 -18.78 21.96
C ASN A 486 4.40 -17.96 20.70
N LEU A 487 4.72 -18.50 19.52
CA LEU A 487 4.68 -17.75 18.27
C LEU A 487 3.94 -18.50 17.16
N LEU A 488 3.06 -17.80 16.46
CA LEU A 488 2.54 -18.16 15.15
C LEU A 488 3.14 -17.19 14.13
N VAL A 489 3.64 -17.70 13.00
CA VAL A 489 4.12 -16.90 11.87
C VAL A 489 3.45 -17.43 10.61
N SER A 490 2.86 -16.55 9.81
CA SER A 490 2.29 -16.94 8.51
C SER A 490 2.63 -15.93 7.42
N GLY A 491 3.08 -16.41 6.26
CA GLY A 491 3.43 -15.54 5.12
C GLY A 491 4.03 -16.31 3.95
N ALA A 492 3.97 -15.72 2.76
CA ALA A 492 4.41 -16.34 1.51
C ALA A 492 5.94 -16.34 1.32
N TYR A 493 6.66 -15.43 1.99
CA TYR A 493 8.11 -15.24 1.80
C TYR A 493 8.92 -15.27 3.11
N ILE A 494 8.38 -15.89 4.16
CA ILE A 494 9.02 -15.95 5.49
C ILE A 494 10.39 -16.63 5.49
N ALA A 495 10.72 -17.41 4.46
CA ALA A 495 12.02 -18.04 4.28
C ALA A 495 12.75 -17.48 3.06
N THR A 496 12.07 -17.23 1.94
CA THR A 496 12.69 -16.69 0.72
C THR A 496 13.47 -15.42 0.99
N ASP A 497 12.93 -14.52 1.81
CA ASP A 497 13.55 -13.24 2.11
C ASP A 497 14.88 -13.36 2.86
N ALA A 498 15.09 -14.42 3.67
CA ALA A 498 16.33 -14.58 4.43
C ALA A 498 17.42 -15.34 3.63
N TRP A 499 17.04 -16.22 2.70
CA TRP A 499 17.98 -17.04 1.93
C TRP A 499 18.29 -16.50 0.54
N GLY A 500 17.43 -15.64 -0.01
CA GLY A 500 17.55 -15.09 -1.34
C GLY A 500 16.78 -13.78 -1.47
N GLY A 501 15.86 -13.73 -2.42
CA GLY A 501 15.04 -12.55 -2.70
C GLY A 501 14.27 -12.76 -4.00
N ILE A 502 13.25 -11.94 -4.23
CA ILE A 502 12.45 -12.00 -5.46
C ILE A 502 12.83 -10.93 -6.49
N TYR A 503 13.56 -9.89 -6.06
CA TYR A 503 14.10 -8.86 -6.94
C TYR A 503 15.56 -9.17 -7.29
N PRO A 504 16.07 -8.70 -8.45
CA PRO A 504 17.44 -8.97 -8.91
C PRO A 504 18.50 -8.14 -8.18
N PHE A 505 18.29 -7.87 -6.88
CA PHE A 505 19.20 -7.12 -6.03
C PHE A 505 19.77 -8.02 -4.95
N ARG A 506 21.07 -7.88 -4.72
CA ARG A 506 21.74 -8.61 -3.65
C ARG A 506 21.42 -7.94 -2.33
N GLN A 507 20.83 -8.69 -1.40
CA GLN A 507 20.66 -8.25 -0.03
C GLN A 507 22.00 -8.04 0.67
N ASP A 508 22.00 -7.20 1.72
CA ASP A 508 23.15 -7.08 2.61
C ASP A 508 23.50 -8.45 3.20
N SER A 509 24.78 -8.81 3.09
CA SER A 509 25.22 -10.17 3.42
C SER A 509 25.18 -10.44 4.92
N LEU A 510 25.31 -9.42 5.78
CA LEU A 510 25.25 -9.59 7.23
C LEU A 510 23.80 -9.71 7.70
N SER A 511 22.91 -8.83 7.23
CA SER A 511 21.48 -8.90 7.57
C SER A 511 20.86 -10.22 7.13
N ALA A 512 21.21 -10.73 5.94
CA ALA A 512 20.77 -12.05 5.48
C ALA A 512 21.33 -13.21 6.33
N VAL A 513 22.57 -13.12 6.84
CA VAL A 513 23.10 -14.11 7.80
C VAL A 513 22.29 -14.08 9.09
N LYS A 514 22.10 -12.91 9.70
CA LYS A 514 21.33 -12.75 10.94
C LYS A 514 19.90 -13.26 10.78
N ALA A 515 19.23 -12.93 9.67
CA ALA A 515 17.87 -13.40 9.38
C ALA A 515 17.80 -14.94 9.26
N ARG A 516 18.78 -15.58 8.60
CA ARG A 516 18.85 -17.05 8.52
C ARG A 516 19.10 -17.70 9.87
N GLU A 517 19.96 -17.12 10.69
CA GLU A 517 20.20 -17.58 12.06
C GLU A 517 18.94 -17.43 12.90
N PHE A 518 18.25 -16.30 12.82
CA PHE A 518 16.96 -16.07 13.46
C PHE A 518 15.91 -17.12 13.05
N CYS A 519 15.73 -17.36 11.75
CA CYS A 519 14.79 -18.39 11.26
C CYS A 519 15.12 -19.78 11.80
N LYS A 520 16.40 -20.15 11.86
CA LYS A 520 16.83 -21.48 12.34
C LYS A 520 16.73 -21.64 13.86
N GLU A 521 17.14 -20.62 14.61
CA GLU A 521 17.29 -20.70 16.07
C GLU A 521 16.01 -20.38 16.82
N VAL A 522 15.22 -19.42 16.29
CA VAL A 522 14.01 -18.92 16.93
C VAL A 522 12.77 -19.55 16.31
N LEU A 523 12.66 -19.52 14.98
CA LEU A 523 11.49 -20.04 14.28
C LEU A 523 11.57 -21.55 13.99
N GLY A 524 12.78 -22.12 14.04
CA GLY A 524 13.02 -23.56 13.92
C GLY A 524 12.91 -24.14 12.52
N TYR A 525 12.94 -23.31 11.46
CA TYR A 525 12.91 -23.77 10.08
C TYR A 525 14.11 -23.29 9.26
N LYS A 526 14.28 -23.91 8.09
CA LYS A 526 15.15 -23.44 7.01
C LYS A 526 14.40 -23.47 5.68
N TRP A 527 14.83 -22.59 4.78
CA TRP A 527 14.30 -22.51 3.42
C TRP A 527 14.55 -23.81 2.64
N LEU A 528 13.56 -24.24 1.87
CA LEU A 528 13.67 -25.33 0.92
C LEU A 528 13.41 -24.86 -0.53
N SER A 529 12.36 -24.09 -0.75
CA SER A 529 11.99 -23.59 -2.08
C SER A 529 11.10 -22.35 -1.98
N ASN A 530 11.26 -21.43 -2.92
CA ASN A 530 10.40 -20.28 -3.14
C ASN A 530 9.29 -20.55 -4.18
N TYR A 531 9.17 -21.79 -4.67
CA TYR A 531 8.18 -22.25 -5.65
C TYR A 531 7.49 -23.53 -5.14
N ALA A 532 7.08 -23.51 -3.87
CA ALA A 532 6.69 -24.73 -3.19
C ALA A 532 5.36 -25.32 -3.68
N SER A 533 4.46 -24.51 -4.25
CA SER A 533 3.18 -24.98 -4.77
C SER A 533 2.67 -24.06 -5.88
N ARG A 534 2.02 -24.63 -6.89
CA ARG A 534 1.26 -23.84 -7.88
C ARG A 534 -0.21 -23.73 -7.52
N SER A 535 -0.73 -24.69 -6.76
CA SER A 535 -2.13 -24.69 -6.30
C SER A 535 -2.34 -23.85 -5.03
N CYS A 536 -1.28 -23.64 -4.24
CA CYS A 536 -1.35 -23.09 -2.89
C CYS A 536 -2.33 -23.86 -1.98
N GLU A 537 -2.53 -25.14 -2.28
CA GLU A 537 -3.31 -26.06 -1.47
C GLU A 537 -2.39 -26.84 -0.53
N ALA A 538 -2.66 -26.80 0.77
CA ALA A 538 -1.91 -27.51 1.79
C ALA A 538 -2.80 -28.50 2.56
N ARG A 539 -2.20 -29.60 3.01
CA ARG A 539 -2.85 -30.65 3.78
C ARG A 539 -2.10 -30.93 5.08
N GLY A 540 -2.85 -31.19 6.15
CA GLY A 540 -2.30 -31.66 7.41
C GLY A 540 -1.49 -32.94 7.24
N CYS A 541 -0.37 -33.02 7.95
CA CYS A 541 0.49 -34.19 8.05
C CYS A 541 0.47 -34.66 9.50
N TRP A 542 0.30 -35.97 9.73
CA TRP A 542 0.50 -36.67 11.01
C TRP A 542 0.00 -35.94 12.28
N LEU A 543 -0.96 -36.56 12.97
CA LEU A 543 -1.81 -36.01 14.04
C LEU A 543 -3.03 -35.23 13.52
N SER A 544 -4.20 -35.55 14.08
CA SER A 544 -5.53 -35.06 13.72
C SER A 544 -5.80 -33.57 14.03
N TYR A 545 -4.77 -32.78 14.30
CA TYR A 545 -4.93 -31.40 14.80
C TYR A 545 -4.98 -30.36 13.67
N MET A 546 -4.24 -30.55 12.58
CA MET A 546 -4.30 -29.62 11.44
C MET A 546 -5.46 -29.99 10.50
N PRO A 547 -6.10 -29.01 9.85
CA PRO A 547 -7.12 -29.28 8.85
C PRO A 547 -6.62 -30.21 7.75
N GLU A 548 -7.47 -31.12 7.28
CA GLU A 548 -7.12 -32.08 6.23
C GLU A 548 -6.70 -31.38 4.94
N LYS A 549 -7.31 -30.23 4.66
CA LYS A 549 -7.07 -29.44 3.45
C LYS A 549 -7.34 -27.96 3.72
N ILE A 550 -6.47 -27.11 3.22
CA ILE A 550 -6.55 -25.65 3.18
C ILE A 550 -6.19 -25.21 1.77
N ALA A 551 -6.94 -24.26 1.22
CA ALA A 551 -6.62 -23.62 -0.05
C ALA A 551 -6.47 -22.11 0.12
N CYS A 552 -5.33 -21.58 -0.29
CA CYS A 552 -5.08 -20.15 -0.36
C CYS A 552 -5.43 -19.61 -1.75
N ARG A 553 -5.81 -18.32 -1.81
CA ARG A 553 -6.06 -17.61 -3.05
C ARG A 553 -4.77 -17.51 -3.87
N ARG A 554 -4.79 -18.08 -5.08
CA ARG A 554 -3.66 -18.02 -6.01
C ARG A 554 -3.65 -16.75 -6.86
N ASN A 555 -4.76 -16.47 -7.54
CA ASN A 555 -4.90 -15.29 -8.40
C ASN A 555 -5.56 -14.17 -7.61
N PRO A 556 -5.15 -12.90 -7.77
CA PRO A 556 -5.83 -11.82 -7.10
C PRO A 556 -7.28 -11.68 -7.61
N CYS A 557 -8.12 -11.03 -6.83
CA CYS A 557 -9.47 -10.63 -7.23
C CYS A 557 -9.80 -9.27 -6.61
N GLU A 558 -11.04 -8.79 -6.76
CA GLU A 558 -11.50 -7.53 -6.15
C GLU A 558 -11.49 -7.57 -4.61
N GLU A 559 -11.53 -8.76 -4.02
CA GLU A 559 -11.67 -8.97 -2.57
C GLU A 559 -10.35 -9.31 -1.86
N GLY A 560 -9.29 -9.65 -2.60
CA GLY A 560 -7.99 -9.94 -1.98
C GLY A 560 -6.88 -10.27 -2.96
N TYR A 561 -5.65 -10.12 -2.48
CA TYR A 561 -4.44 -10.40 -3.24
C TYR A 561 -4.21 -11.92 -3.40
N GLY A 562 -3.45 -12.28 -4.44
CA GLY A 562 -3.10 -13.67 -4.76
C GLY A 562 -1.69 -14.07 -4.33
N ILE A 563 -1.47 -15.37 -4.14
CA ILE A 563 -0.19 -16.02 -3.87
C ILE A 563 0.27 -16.80 -5.10
N GLU A 564 1.29 -16.28 -5.79
CA GLU A 564 1.78 -16.86 -7.02
C GLU A 564 2.77 -18.00 -6.76
N SER A 565 3.65 -17.82 -5.77
CA SER A 565 4.71 -18.78 -5.41
C SER A 565 4.97 -18.76 -3.89
N PRO A 566 4.30 -19.62 -3.09
CA PRO A 566 4.48 -19.67 -1.65
C PRO A 566 5.78 -20.37 -1.24
N ASP A 567 6.19 -20.14 0.00
CA ASP A 567 7.40 -20.71 0.58
C ASP A 567 7.24 -22.17 1.00
N GLY A 568 8.29 -22.93 0.74
CA GLY A 568 8.53 -24.26 1.26
C GLY A 568 9.56 -24.21 2.37
N ILE A 569 9.15 -24.63 3.56
CA ILE A 569 9.99 -24.58 4.77
C ILE A 569 10.11 -25.96 5.40
N VAL A 570 11.30 -26.31 5.86
CA VAL A 570 11.57 -27.59 6.54
C VAL A 570 12.20 -27.37 7.91
N PRO A 571 12.07 -28.32 8.85
CA PRO A 571 12.72 -28.24 10.14
C PRO A 571 14.22 -27.92 10.02
N ALA A 572 14.68 -26.96 10.82
CA ALA A 572 16.10 -26.61 10.90
C ALA A 572 16.90 -27.76 11.55
N ASP A 573 16.33 -28.40 12.57
CA ASP A 573 16.89 -29.53 13.31
C ASP A 573 15.79 -30.46 13.88
N SER A 574 16.18 -31.40 14.74
CA SER A 574 15.30 -32.43 15.31
C SER A 574 14.21 -31.92 16.26
N ARG A 575 14.24 -30.64 16.65
CA ARG A 575 13.18 -30.01 17.45
C ARG A 575 11.97 -29.59 16.60
N GLY A 576 12.15 -29.53 15.29
CA GLY A 576 11.11 -29.14 14.34
C GLY A 576 10.42 -30.35 13.70
N ILE A 577 9.13 -30.22 13.43
CA ILE A 577 8.32 -31.24 12.76
C ILE A 577 7.50 -30.56 11.65
N SER A 578 7.50 -31.14 10.44
CA SER A 578 6.60 -30.71 9.36
C SER A 578 5.17 -31.15 9.67
N ILE A 579 4.25 -30.20 9.81
CA ILE A 579 2.84 -30.47 10.16
C ILE A 579 1.88 -30.27 9.01
N MET A 580 2.32 -29.60 7.94
CA MET A 580 1.54 -29.42 6.72
C MET A 580 2.44 -29.58 5.51
N ARG A 581 1.86 -30.02 4.39
CA ARG A 581 2.54 -30.15 3.10
C ARG A 581 1.64 -29.64 1.99
N TYR A 582 2.20 -29.04 0.96
CA TYR A 582 1.45 -28.69 -0.24
C TYR A 582 0.98 -29.97 -0.96
N SER A 583 -0.27 -29.97 -1.41
CA SER A 583 -0.92 -31.14 -2.01
C SER A 583 -0.28 -31.55 -3.34
N ASP A 584 0.17 -30.58 -4.14
CA ASP A 584 0.69 -30.80 -5.50
C ASP A 584 2.18 -31.20 -5.53
N SER A 585 2.99 -30.70 -4.61
CA SER A 585 4.45 -30.93 -4.59
C SER A 585 4.94 -31.80 -3.45
N ASN A 586 4.11 -32.02 -2.42
CA ASN A 586 4.48 -32.64 -1.15
C ASN A 586 5.59 -31.90 -0.37
N VAL A 587 5.97 -30.69 -0.80
CA VAL A 587 6.89 -29.79 -0.08
C VAL A 587 6.24 -29.36 1.23
N SER A 588 7.04 -29.27 2.30
CA SER A 588 6.56 -28.87 3.62
C SER A 588 6.08 -27.42 3.60
N ALA A 589 4.82 -27.22 4.00
CA ALA A 589 4.12 -25.94 4.01
C ALA A 589 4.07 -25.33 5.42
N GLY A 590 4.34 -26.11 6.47
CA GLY A 590 4.34 -25.62 7.84
C GLY A 590 5.21 -26.46 8.76
N VAL A 591 5.88 -25.80 9.70
CA VAL A 591 6.80 -26.40 10.68
C VAL A 591 6.41 -25.95 12.08
N ILE A 592 6.20 -26.91 13.00
CA ILE A 592 6.15 -26.65 14.44
C ILE A 592 7.54 -26.87 15.02
N PHE A 593 8.04 -25.88 15.75
CA PHE A 593 9.30 -25.93 16.48
C PHE A 593 9.03 -26.00 17.99
N ARG A 594 9.52 -27.07 18.62
CA ARG A 594 9.37 -27.33 20.06
C ARG A 594 10.66 -26.95 20.79
N ASN A 595 10.77 -25.69 21.19
CA ASN A 595 11.87 -25.27 22.06
C ASN A 595 11.51 -25.62 23.52
N ARG A 596 12.52 -25.78 24.39
CA ARG A 596 12.26 -26.04 25.82
C ARG A 596 11.50 -24.89 26.49
N ALA A 597 11.70 -23.67 26.01
CA ALA A 597 11.10 -22.47 26.59
C ALA A 597 9.74 -22.10 25.96
N TYR A 598 9.56 -22.34 24.65
CA TYR A 598 8.39 -21.89 23.88
C TYR A 598 8.15 -22.79 22.67
N ASN A 599 6.98 -22.64 22.04
CA ASN A 599 6.66 -23.26 20.76
C ASN A 599 6.52 -22.20 19.67
N CYS A 600 6.94 -22.53 18.45
CA CYS A 600 6.75 -21.67 17.28
C CYS A 600 6.16 -22.47 16.11
N LEU A 601 5.01 -22.05 15.61
CA LEU A 601 4.44 -22.55 14.37
C LEU A 601 4.73 -21.54 13.25
N SER A 602 5.38 -22.00 12.18
CA SER A 602 5.57 -21.22 10.95
C SER A 602 4.83 -21.85 9.78
N LEU A 603 4.08 -21.05 9.04
CA LEU A 603 3.34 -21.42 7.83
C LEU A 603 3.90 -20.65 6.63
N GLY A 604 4.31 -21.36 5.57
CA GLY A 604 4.85 -20.80 4.34
C GLY A 604 3.81 -20.18 3.39
N PHE A 605 2.61 -19.92 3.91
CA PHE A 605 1.51 -19.26 3.22
C PHE A 605 0.74 -18.36 4.21
N PRO A 606 0.09 -17.28 3.76
CA PRO A 606 -0.62 -16.38 4.65
C PRO A 606 -2.06 -16.84 4.93
N ILE A 607 -2.49 -16.76 6.19
CA ILE A 607 -3.84 -17.21 6.62
C ILE A 607 -4.92 -16.29 6.02
N GLU A 608 -4.63 -15.00 5.88
CA GLU A 608 -5.54 -14.00 5.31
C GLU A 608 -5.85 -14.21 3.81
N THR A 609 -5.20 -15.17 3.15
CA THR A 609 -5.51 -15.53 1.76
C THR A 609 -6.46 -16.72 1.63
N ILE A 610 -6.91 -17.29 2.75
CA ILE A 610 -7.90 -18.37 2.75
C ILE A 610 -9.29 -17.76 2.65
N ASP A 611 -10.00 -18.06 1.56
CA ASP A 611 -11.32 -17.48 1.26
C ASP A 611 -12.45 -18.14 2.05
N ASP A 612 -12.32 -19.44 2.33
CA ASP A 612 -13.27 -20.16 3.18
C ASP A 612 -13.01 -19.81 4.65
N GLU A 613 -13.86 -18.95 5.21
CA GLU A 613 -13.76 -18.50 6.60
C GLU A 613 -13.75 -19.67 7.60
N LYS A 614 -14.45 -20.79 7.31
CA LYS A 614 -14.45 -21.95 8.20
C LYS A 614 -13.10 -22.65 8.18
N GLN A 615 -12.46 -22.73 7.01
CA GLN A 615 -11.10 -23.26 6.89
C GLN A 615 -10.08 -22.36 7.60
N ALA A 616 -10.19 -21.04 7.42
CA ALA A 616 -9.31 -20.08 8.07
C ALA A 616 -9.44 -20.13 9.61
N ALA A 617 -10.68 -20.19 10.12
CA ALA A 617 -10.96 -20.33 11.54
C ALA A 617 -10.47 -21.67 12.11
N ALA A 618 -10.70 -22.78 11.39
CA ALA A 618 -10.20 -24.09 11.79
C ALA A 618 -8.66 -24.14 11.85
N LEU A 619 -8.00 -23.52 10.88
CA LEU A 619 -6.54 -23.40 10.86
C LEU A 619 -6.01 -22.53 12.00
N MET A 620 -6.62 -21.37 12.25
CA MET A 620 -6.23 -20.48 13.35
C MET A 620 -6.39 -21.19 14.70
N LYS A 621 -7.53 -21.85 14.92
CA LYS A 621 -7.79 -22.63 16.14
C LYS A 621 -6.74 -23.72 16.35
N ALA A 622 -6.50 -24.54 15.33
CA ALA A 622 -5.50 -25.59 15.37
C ALA A 622 -4.09 -25.03 15.64
N SER A 623 -3.76 -23.90 15.05
CA SER A 623 -2.47 -23.23 15.20
C SER A 623 -2.25 -22.76 16.64
N ILE A 624 -3.24 -22.07 17.23
CA ILE A 624 -3.20 -21.61 18.62
C ILE A 624 -3.12 -22.82 19.56
N GLU A 625 -4.01 -23.81 19.43
CA GLU A 625 -3.97 -25.00 20.29
C GLU A 625 -2.62 -25.73 20.20
N LEU A 626 -2.05 -25.84 19.00
CA LEU A 626 -0.78 -26.53 18.79
C LEU A 626 0.39 -25.85 19.50
N ILE A 627 0.50 -24.52 19.43
CA ILE A 627 1.60 -23.78 20.08
C ILE A 627 1.42 -23.69 21.60
N LEU A 628 0.20 -23.82 22.10
CA LEU A 628 -0.07 -23.77 23.55
C LEU A 628 0.08 -25.12 24.24
N ASN A 629 -0.20 -26.22 23.54
CA ASN A 629 0.05 -27.57 24.04
C ASN A 629 1.56 -27.85 24.07
N LYS A 630 2.14 -28.08 25.26
CA LYS A 630 3.57 -28.34 25.45
C LYS A 630 3.97 -29.78 25.12
#